data_AF-A0A352Z074-F1
#
_entry.id   AF-A0A352Z074-F1
#
_cell.length_a   1.000
_cell.length_b   1.000
_cell.length_c   1.000
_cell.angle_alpha   90.00
_cell.angle_beta   90.00
_cell.angle_gamma   90.00
#
_symmetry.space_group_name_H-M   'P 1'
#
loop_
_entity.id
_entity.type
_entity.pdbx_description
1 polymer ?
#
loop_
_entity_poly.entity_id
_entity_poly.type
_entity_poly.pdbx_seq_one_letter_code
_entity_poly.pdbx_strand_id
1 'polypeptide(L)'
;MVACLSFTFLPLQSNAATVTEPSTAVDPKPAESAEAKALLLRLEEINKMDKEKMDPSEKKDLRKEVKSIKKNLRDIGPGIYLSGAALIIIVILLIVLL
;
A
#
# COMPACT_ATOMS: atom_id res chain seq x y z
N MET A 1 -16.06 10.19 59.66
CA MET A 1 -15.12 9.11 59.29
C MET A 1 -15.47 8.68 57.88
N VAL A 2 -14.73 9.19 56.89
CA VAL A 2 -15.04 9.04 55.46
C VAL A 2 -14.57 7.67 54.99
N ALA A 3 -15.49 6.85 54.48
CA ALA A 3 -15.18 5.54 53.93
C ALA A 3 -14.63 5.69 52.50
N CYS A 4 -13.30 5.65 52.37
CA CYS A 4 -12.63 5.38 51.10
C CYS A 4 -12.64 3.87 50.88
N LEU A 5 -13.55 3.36 50.05
CA LEU A 5 -13.52 1.98 49.56
C LEU A 5 -13.24 2.03 48.05
N SER A 6 -11.95 1.89 47.78
CA SER A 6 -11.24 1.92 46.51
C SER A 6 -11.76 0.91 45.49
N PHE A 7 -12.12 1.41 44.31
CA PHE A 7 -12.39 0.61 43.11
C PHE A 7 -11.04 0.24 42.47
N THR A 8 -10.56 -0.99 42.67
CA THR A 8 -9.33 -1.48 42.03
C THR A 8 -9.64 -1.98 40.63
N PHE A 9 -9.19 -1.24 39.61
CA PHE A 9 -9.18 -1.70 38.22
C PHE A 9 -8.20 -2.87 38.07
N LEU A 10 -8.67 -4.03 37.62
CA LEU A 10 -7.81 -5.10 37.12
C LEU A 10 -7.66 -4.98 35.59
N PRO A 11 -6.43 -4.95 35.04
CA PRO A 11 -6.24 -5.11 33.61
C PRO A 11 -6.51 -6.55 33.20
N LEU A 12 -7.55 -6.78 32.38
CA LEU A 12 -7.69 -8.04 31.64
C LEU A 12 -6.54 -8.13 30.63
N GLN A 13 -5.59 -9.02 30.89
CA GLN A 13 -4.54 -9.38 29.94
C GLN A 13 -5.16 -10.34 28.89
N SER A 14 -5.55 -9.82 27.72
CA SER A 14 -5.90 -10.67 26.58
C SER A 14 -4.62 -11.13 25.87
N ASN A 15 -4.38 -12.44 25.84
CA ASN A 15 -3.36 -13.01 24.96
C ASN A 15 -4.03 -13.44 23.67
N ALA A 16 -3.74 -12.74 22.57
CA ALA A 16 -4.12 -13.19 21.24
C ALA A 16 -3.15 -14.30 20.80
N ALA A 17 -3.69 -15.49 20.55
CA ALA A 17 -2.91 -16.58 19.95
C ALA A 17 -2.51 -16.17 18.53
N THR A 18 -1.24 -15.80 18.34
CA THR A 18 -0.67 -15.67 17.00
C THR A 18 -0.49 -17.08 16.45
N VAL A 19 -1.35 -17.47 15.52
CA VAL A 19 -1.04 -18.54 14.58
C VAL A 19 0.20 -18.07 13.83
N THR A 20 1.34 -18.65 14.18
CA THR A 20 2.57 -18.55 13.40
C THR A 20 2.34 -19.34 12.12
N GLU A 21 1.70 -18.72 11.14
CA GLU A 21 1.91 -19.15 9.77
C GLU A 21 3.38 -18.89 9.44
N PRO A 22 4.10 -19.87 8.87
CA PRO A 22 5.45 -19.65 8.43
C PRO A 22 5.39 -18.55 7.36
N SER A 23 6.02 -17.42 7.67
CA SER A 23 6.37 -16.38 6.72
C SER A 23 7.22 -17.04 5.65
N THR A 24 6.53 -17.56 4.63
CA THR A 24 7.14 -17.90 3.37
C THR A 24 7.47 -16.54 2.78
N ALA A 25 8.75 -16.17 2.85
CA ALA A 25 9.31 -15.22 1.93
C ALA A 25 9.02 -15.77 0.53
N VAL A 26 7.93 -15.29 -0.06
CA VAL A 26 7.60 -15.56 -1.45
C VAL A 26 8.65 -14.79 -2.23
N ASP A 27 9.69 -15.50 -2.70
CA ASP A 27 10.45 -15.05 -3.86
C ASP A 27 9.41 -14.61 -4.91
N PRO A 28 9.49 -13.37 -5.45
CA PRO A 28 8.48 -12.89 -6.39
C PRO A 28 8.41 -13.88 -7.54
N LYS A 29 7.23 -14.49 -7.66
CA LYS A 29 6.95 -15.57 -8.58
C LYS A 29 7.32 -15.12 -10.00
N PRO A 30 7.90 -15.96 -10.86
CA PRO A 30 8.21 -15.60 -12.26
C PRO A 30 7.02 -14.99 -13.04
N ALA A 31 5.79 -15.29 -12.62
CA ALA A 31 4.55 -14.71 -13.15
C ALA A 31 4.42 -13.20 -12.88
N GLU A 32 4.80 -12.71 -11.69
CA GLU A 32 4.77 -11.28 -11.34
C GLU A 32 5.70 -10.47 -12.24
N SER A 33 6.86 -11.04 -12.59
CA SER A 33 7.79 -10.43 -13.54
C SER A 33 7.23 -10.35 -14.97
N ALA A 34 6.49 -11.36 -15.42
CA ALA A 34 5.91 -11.40 -16.75
C ALA A 34 4.79 -10.37 -16.93
N GLU A 35 3.90 -10.25 -15.93
CA GLU A 35 2.83 -9.25 -15.92
C GLU A 35 3.40 -7.83 -15.84
N ALA A 36 4.41 -7.60 -15.01
CA ALA A 36 5.10 -6.31 -14.95
C ALA A 36 5.73 -5.93 -16.29
N LYS A 37 6.36 -6.88 -16.98
CA LYS A 37 6.94 -6.65 -18.32
C LYS A 37 5.88 -6.28 -19.36
N ALA A 38 4.73 -6.96 -19.37
CA ALA A 38 3.64 -6.64 -20.28
C ALA A 38 3.10 -5.21 -20.05
N LEU A 39 2.95 -4.82 -18.78
CA LEU A 39 2.54 -3.48 -18.38
C LEU A 39 3.56 -2.40 -18.78
N LEU A 40 4.85 -2.69 -18.68
CA LEU A 40 5.93 -1.79 -19.13
C LEU A 40 5.94 -1.62 -20.66
N LEU A 41 5.73 -2.70 -21.42
CA LEU A 41 5.62 -2.64 -22.87
C LEU A 41 4.46 -1.76 -23.33
N ARG A 42 3.29 -1.88 -22.68
CA ARG A 42 2.14 -1.01 -22.96
C ARG A 42 2.43 0.46 -22.66
N LEU A 43 3.18 0.73 -21.59
CA LEU A 43 3.64 2.08 -21.26
C LEU A 43 4.56 2.67 -22.33
N GLU A 44 5.47 1.86 -22.86
CA GLU A 44 6.36 2.24 -23.94
C GLU A 44 5.60 2.53 -25.24
N GLU A 45 4.60 1.71 -25.57
CA GLU A 45 3.69 1.94 -26.68
C GLU A 45 2.96 3.29 -26.53
N ILE A 46 2.33 3.53 -25.37
CA ILE A 46 1.63 4.80 -25.08
C ILE A 46 2.58 5.99 -25.17
N ASN A 47 3.84 5.82 -24.74
CA ASN A 47 4.85 6.88 -24.82
C ASN A 47 5.16 7.23 -26.27
N LYS A 48 5.39 6.22 -27.11
CA LYS A 48 5.72 6.36 -28.55
C LYS A 48 4.57 6.87 -29.41
N MET A 49 3.32 6.80 -28.95
CA MET A 49 2.19 7.35 -29.71
C MET A 49 2.32 8.86 -29.91
N ASP A 50 2.07 9.30 -31.15
CA ASP A 50 1.88 10.71 -31.49
C ASP A 50 0.58 11.24 -30.87
N LYS A 51 0.75 12.12 -29.88
CA LYS A 51 -0.35 12.69 -29.11
C LYS A 51 -0.79 14.04 -29.65
N GLU A 52 -0.10 14.64 -30.62
CA GLU A 52 -0.39 16.02 -31.03
C GLU A 52 -1.79 16.13 -31.65
N LYS A 53 -2.18 15.13 -32.44
CA LYS A 53 -3.47 15.08 -33.15
C LYS A 53 -4.63 14.48 -32.35
N MET A 54 -4.40 14.06 -31.11
CA MET A 54 -5.44 13.42 -30.27
C MET A 54 -6.34 14.45 -29.60
N ASP A 55 -7.61 14.11 -29.43
CA ASP A 55 -8.57 14.93 -28.70
C ASP A 55 -8.19 15.02 -27.20
N PRO A 56 -8.49 16.14 -26.51
CA PRO A 56 -8.26 16.25 -25.07
C PRO A 56 -8.88 15.12 -24.23
N SER A 57 -10.01 14.55 -24.65
CA SER A 57 -10.66 13.42 -23.99
C SER A 57 -9.82 12.14 -24.09
N GLU A 58 -9.32 11.81 -25.29
CA GLU A 58 -8.44 10.66 -25.53
C GLU A 58 -7.12 10.79 -24.76
N LYS A 59 -6.53 11.99 -24.75
CA LYS A 59 -5.33 12.31 -23.94
C LYS A 59 -5.59 12.07 -22.45
N LYS A 60 -6.79 12.39 -21.97
CA LYS A 60 -7.19 12.17 -20.56
C LYS A 60 -7.31 10.67 -20.26
N ASP A 61 -7.83 9.89 -21.20
CA ASP A 61 -7.96 8.44 -21.03
C ASP A 61 -6.60 7.74 -21.03
N LEU A 62 -5.67 8.15 -21.88
CA LEU A 62 -4.27 7.68 -21.81
C LEU A 62 -3.61 8.00 -20.47
N ARG A 63 -3.86 9.19 -19.91
CA ARG A 63 -3.35 9.55 -18.58
C ARG A 63 -3.95 8.68 -17.48
N LYS A 64 -5.22 8.27 -17.60
CA LYS A 64 -5.85 7.34 -16.65
C LYS A 64 -5.24 5.94 -16.78
N GLU A 65 -5.03 5.47 -18.01
CA GLU A 65 -4.41 4.18 -18.30
C GLU A 65 -3.00 4.11 -17.70
N VAL A 66 -2.15 5.12 -17.97
CA VAL A 66 -0.80 5.24 -17.38
C VAL A 66 -0.84 5.24 -15.85
N LYS A 67 -1.79 5.97 -15.24
CA LYS A 67 -1.95 5.98 -13.77
C LYS A 67 -2.38 4.62 -13.22
N SER A 68 -3.23 3.90 -13.94
CA SER A 68 -3.66 2.54 -13.59
C SER A 68 -2.48 1.58 -13.67
N ILE A 69 -1.74 1.59 -14.78
CA ILE A 69 -0.52 0.79 -14.97
C ILE A 69 0.49 1.06 -13.85
N LYS A 70 0.70 2.33 -13.48
CA LYS A 70 1.58 2.71 -12.35
C LYS A 70 1.10 2.13 -11.01
N LYS A 71 -0.21 2.02 -10.77
CA LYS A 71 -0.75 1.37 -9.57
C LYS A 71 -0.52 -0.14 -9.62
N ASN A 72 -0.85 -0.79 -10.72
CA ASN A 72 -0.64 -2.23 -10.89
C ASN A 72 0.84 -2.63 -10.72
N LEU A 73 1.77 -1.90 -11.35
CA LEU A 73 3.21 -2.14 -11.19
C LEU A 73 3.70 -1.94 -9.75
N ARG A 74 3.07 -1.02 -9.03
CA ARG A 74 3.31 -0.78 -7.61
C ARG A 74 2.79 -1.97 -6.78
N ASP A 75 1.59 -2.45 -7.07
CA ASP A 75 0.97 -3.56 -6.35
C ASP A 75 1.69 -4.90 -6.61
N ILE A 76 2.34 -5.06 -7.78
CA ILE A 76 3.17 -6.22 -8.13
C ILE A 76 4.53 -6.23 -7.39
N GLY A 77 5.04 -5.06 -6.96
CA GLY A 77 6.31 -4.98 -6.23
C GLY A 77 6.12 -5.05 -4.70
N PRO A 78 7.14 -5.43 -3.91
CA PRO A 78 7.10 -5.38 -2.44
C PRO A 78 7.22 -3.92 -1.97
N GLY A 79 6.15 -3.14 -2.16
CA GLY A 79 6.05 -1.76 -1.72
C GLY A 79 5.06 -1.63 -0.56
N ILE A 80 5.52 -1.16 0.59
CA ILE A 80 4.62 -0.82 1.70
C ILE A 80 3.85 0.45 1.31
N TYR A 81 2.55 0.32 1.07
CA TYR A 81 1.65 1.45 0.78
C TYR A 81 1.12 2.06 2.07
N LEU A 82 1.82 3.08 2.55
CA LEU A 82 1.30 3.93 3.61
C LEU A 82 0.26 4.90 3.02
N SER A 83 -1.01 4.73 3.39
CA SER A 83 -2.04 5.73 3.16
C SER A 83 -1.66 7.05 3.85
N GLY A 84 -2.15 8.19 3.35
CA GLY A 84 -1.90 9.50 3.97
C GLY A 84 -2.24 9.52 5.47
N ALA A 85 -3.32 8.85 5.88
CA ALA A 85 -3.70 8.70 7.28
C ALA A 85 -2.73 7.81 8.08
N ALA A 86 -2.22 6.72 7.48
CA ALA A 86 -1.27 5.82 8.12
C ALA A 86 0.10 6.49 8.33
N LEU A 87 0.54 7.34 7.40
CA LEU A 87 1.75 8.16 7.56
C LEU A 87 1.64 9.11 8.77
N ILE A 88 0.48 9.75 8.94
CA ILE A 88 0.23 10.68 10.06
C ILE A 88 0.31 9.96 11.41
N ILE A 89 -0.28 8.77 11.54
CA ILE A 89 -0.23 7.97 12.77
C ILE A 89 1.22 7.57 13.12
N ILE A 90 2.01 7.15 12.12
CA ILE A 90 3.42 6.78 12.32
C ILE A 90 4.26 7.97 12.79
N VAL A 91 4.04 9.16 12.24
CA VAL A 91 4.73 10.39 12.70
C VAL A 91 4.39 10.70 14.15
N ILE A 92 3.13 10.56 14.57
CA ILE A 92 2.71 10.77 15.96
C ILE A 92 3.41 9.77 16.90
N LEU A 93 3.46 8.49 16.51
CA LEU A 93 4.15 7.46 17.30
C LEU A 93 5.64 7.74 17.47
N LEU A 94 6.32 8.22 16.42
CA LEU A 94 7.75 8.60 16.51
C LEU A 94 7.97 9.78 17.47
N ILE A 95 7.05 10.74 17.53
CA ILE A 95 7.15 11.87 18.46
C ILE A 95 6.95 11.43 19.91
N VAL A 96 6.09 10.43 20.16
CA VAL A 96 5.82 9.92 21.51
C VAL A 96 6.92 8.98 22.02
N LEU A 97 7.58 8.25 21.11
CA LEU A 97 8.62 7.28 21.44
C LEU A 97 10.05 7.85 21.46
N LEU A 98 10.28 9.03 20.85
CA LEU A 98 11.55 9.76 20.90
C LEU A 98 11.60 10.68 22.12
#